data_AF-A0A7W1V666-F1
#
_entry.id   AF-A0A7W1V666-F1
#
_cell.length_a   1.000
_cell.length_b   1.000
_cell.length_c   1.000
_cell.angle_alpha   90.00
_cell.angle_beta   90.00
_cell.angle_gamma   90.00
#
_symmetry.space_group_name_H-M   'P 1'
#
loop_
_entity.id
_entity.type
_entity.pdbx_description
1 polymer ?
#
loop_
_entity_poly.entity_id
_entity_poly.type
_entity_poly.pdbx_seq_one_letter_code
_entity_poly.pdbx_strand_id
1 'polypeptide(L)'
;RPSSMAQRMLERMDAMLSETDDDERPVAYNRVAGVVVTGNEDGAHHVISEVSGALVDIGYAIPPQSWTYWNKGPGPGDDYSDTEEGHDWSHSTGRAMAANLVGVATALAAKPLSAPPS
;
A
#
# COMPACT_ATOMS: atom_id res chain seq x y z
N ARG A 1 1.55 12.96 -5.41
CA ARG A 1 0.20 12.52 -5.81
C ARG A 1 0.30 11.25 -6.64
N PRO A 2 -0.55 10.25 -6.41
CA PRO A 2 -0.59 9.01 -7.19
C PRO A 2 -0.93 9.31 -8.65
N SER A 3 -0.69 8.33 -9.54
CA SER A 3 -1.10 8.44 -10.93
C SER A 3 -2.62 8.57 -11.04
N SER A 4 -3.11 9.21 -12.11
CA SER A 4 -4.56 9.34 -12.35
C SER A 4 -5.28 8.00 -12.46
N MET A 5 -4.56 6.91 -12.78
CA MET A 5 -5.11 5.56 -12.79
C MET A 5 -5.24 5.01 -11.37
N ALA A 6 -4.20 5.14 -10.54
CA ALA A 6 -4.24 4.70 -9.15
C ALA A 6 -5.33 5.46 -8.37
N GLN A 7 -5.43 6.78 -8.58
CA GLN A 7 -6.49 7.60 -7.99
C GLN A 7 -7.89 7.11 -8.39
N ARG A 8 -8.14 6.88 -9.70
CA ARG A 8 -9.42 6.34 -10.19
C ARG A 8 -9.75 4.94 -9.65
N MET A 9 -8.74 4.14 -9.31
CA MET A 9 -8.98 2.84 -8.67
C MET A 9 -9.39 3.01 -7.22
N LEU A 10 -8.73 3.89 -6.46
CA LEU A 10 -9.13 4.21 -5.08
C LEU A 10 -10.56 4.74 -5.03
N GLU A 11 -10.92 5.69 -5.91
CA GLU A 11 -12.30 6.22 -6.03
C GLU A 11 -13.35 5.14 -6.35
N ARG A 12 -12.97 4.05 -7.02
CA ARG A 12 -13.86 2.90 -7.25
C ARG A 12 -13.93 1.97 -6.05
N MET A 13 -12.82 1.82 -5.33
CA MET A 13 -12.76 1.01 -4.13
C MET A 13 -13.57 1.63 -2.98
N ASP A 14 -13.92 2.92 -3.03
CA ASP A 14 -14.85 3.55 -2.07
C ASP A 14 -16.20 2.81 -1.97
N ALA A 15 -16.64 2.11 -3.02
CA ALA A 15 -17.84 1.27 -2.97
C ALA A 15 -17.75 0.19 -1.86
N MET A 16 -16.54 -0.30 -1.58
CA MET A 16 -16.29 -1.32 -0.56
C MET A 16 -16.59 -0.84 0.86
N LEU A 17 -16.65 0.48 1.11
CA LEU A 17 -16.94 1.05 2.44
C LEU A 17 -18.34 0.67 2.94
N SER A 18 -19.26 0.37 2.04
CA SER A 18 -20.64 -0.03 2.38
C SER A 18 -20.88 -1.54 2.23
N GLU A 19 -19.85 -2.30 1.88
CA GLU A 19 -19.95 -3.75 1.66
C GLU A 19 -19.46 -4.52 2.90
N THR A 20 -20.24 -5.52 3.32
CA THR A 20 -19.88 -6.43 4.40
C THR A 20 -19.86 -7.88 3.93
N ASP A 21 -19.06 -8.71 4.61
CA ASP A 21 -19.13 -10.17 4.51
C ASP A 21 -20.34 -10.75 5.27
N ASP A 22 -20.49 -12.08 5.26
CA ASP A 22 -21.57 -12.80 5.93
C ASP A 22 -21.56 -12.66 7.46
N ASP A 23 -20.43 -12.23 8.04
CA ASP A 23 -20.24 -11.96 9.47
C ASP A 23 -20.35 -10.45 9.79
N GLU A 24 -20.94 -9.66 8.89
CA GLU A 24 -21.13 -8.21 9.00
C GLU A 24 -19.82 -7.40 9.12
N ARG A 25 -18.68 -7.96 8.66
CA ARG A 25 -17.39 -7.26 8.66
C ARG A 25 -17.21 -6.51 7.34
N PRO A 26 -16.61 -5.31 7.31
CA PRO A 26 -16.23 -4.66 6.06
C PRO A 26 -15.41 -5.59 5.17
N VAL A 27 -15.69 -5.68 3.87
CA VAL A 27 -15.07 -6.67 2.96
C VAL A 27 -13.53 -6.57 2.86
N ALA A 28 -12.96 -5.42 3.21
CA ALA A 28 -11.52 -5.19 3.26
C ALA A 28 -10.85 -5.64 4.57
N TYR A 29 -11.63 -5.91 5.63
CA TYR A 29 -11.08 -6.36 6.91
C TYR A 29 -10.27 -7.65 6.75
N ASN A 30 -9.29 -7.83 7.63
CA ASN A 30 -8.40 -8.98 7.67
C ASN A 30 -7.51 -9.15 6.42
N ARG A 31 -7.50 -8.16 5.51
CA ARG A 31 -6.56 -8.06 4.40
C ARG A 31 -5.46 -7.07 4.72
N VAL A 32 -4.28 -7.28 4.17
CA VAL A 32 -3.15 -6.35 4.29
C VAL A 32 -2.91 -5.62 2.99
N ALA A 33 -2.36 -4.40 3.07
CA ALA A 33 -1.92 -3.68 1.88
C ALA A 33 -0.57 -2.98 2.09
N GLY A 34 0.15 -2.80 0.98
CA GLY A 34 1.40 -2.07 0.93
C GLY A 34 1.54 -1.33 -0.40
N VAL A 35 2.45 -0.36 -0.45
CA VAL A 35 2.56 0.58 -1.57
C VAL A 35 3.94 0.50 -2.22
N VAL A 36 3.97 0.23 -3.52
CA VAL A 36 5.18 0.32 -4.35
C VAL A 36 5.07 1.60 -5.18
N VAL A 37 6.09 2.45 -5.10
CA VAL A 37 6.16 3.67 -5.92
C VAL A 37 7.39 3.64 -6.81
N THR A 38 7.21 3.99 -8.08
CA THR A 38 8.32 4.29 -8.98
C THR A 38 8.07 5.64 -9.62
N GLY A 39 9.13 6.41 -9.79
CA GLY A 39 9.12 7.68 -10.49
C GLY A 39 10.55 8.22 -10.55
N ASN A 40 10.87 8.96 -11.59
CA ASN A 40 12.19 9.58 -11.73
C ASN A 40 12.42 10.71 -10.70
N GLU A 41 11.35 11.38 -10.25
CA GLU A 41 11.41 12.54 -9.37
C GLU A 41 10.98 12.28 -7.91
N ASP A 42 11.23 13.26 -7.05
CA ASP A 42 10.78 13.28 -5.66
C ASP A 42 9.24 13.25 -5.53
N GLY A 43 8.75 12.69 -4.43
CA GLY A 43 7.32 12.62 -4.10
C GLY A 43 6.84 11.25 -3.61
N ALA A 44 7.72 10.24 -3.56
CA ALA A 44 7.35 8.88 -3.16
C ALA A 44 6.65 8.83 -1.80
N HIS A 45 7.18 9.51 -0.79
CA HIS A 45 6.56 9.56 0.54
C HIS A 45 5.19 10.23 0.56
N HIS A 46 4.97 11.25 -0.28
CA HIS A 46 3.64 11.85 -0.43
C HIS A 46 2.66 10.82 -1.01
N VAL A 47 3.04 10.13 -2.09
CA VAL A 47 2.21 9.10 -2.73
C VAL A 47 1.91 7.96 -1.75
N ILE A 48 2.92 7.49 -1.01
CA ILE A 48 2.78 6.44 0.00
C ILE A 48 1.76 6.86 1.05
N SER A 49 1.87 8.08 1.60
CA SER A 49 0.94 8.57 2.62
C SER A 49 -0.50 8.67 2.09
N GLU A 50 -0.68 9.20 0.88
CA GLU A 50 -2.00 9.38 0.26
C GLU A 50 -2.68 8.03 -0.03
N VAL A 51 -1.96 7.09 -0.64
CA VAL A 51 -2.49 5.75 -0.95
C VAL A 51 -2.70 4.93 0.32
N SER A 52 -1.77 4.97 1.27
CA SER A 52 -1.92 4.22 2.53
C SER A 52 -3.09 4.75 3.35
N GLY A 53 -3.30 6.08 3.39
CA GLY A 53 -4.45 6.69 4.05
C GLY A 53 -5.78 6.18 3.48
N ALA A 54 -5.92 6.23 2.15
CA ALA A 54 -7.12 5.71 1.48
C ALA A 54 -7.36 4.21 1.75
N LEU A 55 -6.31 3.39 1.75
CA LEU A 55 -6.44 1.96 2.00
C LEU A 55 -6.80 1.64 3.47
N VAL A 56 -6.28 2.42 4.43
CA VAL A 56 -6.70 2.33 5.83
C VAL A 56 -8.18 2.68 5.97
N ASP A 57 -8.64 3.75 5.33
CA ASP A 57 -10.04 4.18 5.38
C ASP A 57 -10.98 3.11 4.81
N ILE A 58 -10.55 2.41 3.75
CA ILE A 58 -11.29 1.27 3.17
C ILE A 58 -11.32 0.05 4.11
N GLY A 59 -10.36 -0.08 5.02
CA GLY A 59 -10.32 -1.13 6.05
C GLY A 59 -9.19 -2.15 5.92
N TYR A 60 -8.20 -1.90 5.05
CA TYR A 60 -6.99 -2.73 5.00
C TYR A 60 -6.10 -2.50 6.21
N ALA A 61 -5.50 -3.56 6.73
CA ALA A 61 -4.43 -3.46 7.70
C ALA A 61 -3.11 -3.05 7.03
N ILE A 62 -2.50 -1.97 7.51
CA ILE A 62 -1.22 -1.46 7.01
C ILE A 62 -0.12 -1.74 8.06
N PRO A 63 0.78 -2.71 7.83
CA PRO A 63 1.91 -2.97 8.72
C PRO A 63 2.90 -1.79 8.79
N PRO A 64 3.82 -1.77 9.78
CA PRO A 64 4.95 -0.85 9.74
C PRO A 64 5.78 -1.06 8.47
N GLN A 65 6.30 0.03 7.90
CA GLN A 65 7.15 0.01 6.69
C GLN A 65 6.56 -0.84 5.54
N SER A 66 5.25 -0.76 5.33
CA SER A 66 4.52 -1.47 4.27
C SER A 66 4.68 -0.79 2.90
N TRP A 67 5.88 -0.32 2.58
CA TRP A 67 6.14 0.40 1.34
C TRP A 67 7.55 0.14 0.84
N THR A 68 7.72 0.32 -0.46
CA THR A 68 9.02 0.51 -1.10
C THR A 68 8.88 1.55 -2.20
N TYR A 69 9.97 2.21 -2.53
CA TYR A 69 9.98 3.10 -3.68
C TYR A 69 11.33 3.12 -4.37
N TRP A 70 11.29 3.64 -5.59
CA TRP A 70 12.45 4.06 -6.33
C TRP A 70 12.26 5.49 -6.84
N ASN A 71 13.27 6.34 -6.63
CA ASN A 71 13.39 7.64 -7.29
C ASN A 71 14.85 8.12 -7.29
N LYS A 72 15.11 9.20 -8.04
CA LYS A 72 16.45 9.78 -8.24
C LYS A 72 16.65 11.13 -7.53
N GLY A 73 15.71 11.52 -6.68
CA GLY A 73 15.69 12.82 -6.02
C GLY A 73 15.11 13.91 -6.93
N PRO A 74 15.52 15.18 -6.75
CA PRO A 74 14.93 16.28 -7.49
C PRO A 74 15.42 16.36 -8.94
N GLY A 75 14.48 16.49 -9.88
CA GLY A 75 14.75 16.73 -11.30
C GLY A 75 14.60 15.49 -12.19
N PRO A 76 14.56 15.68 -13.51
CA PRO A 76 14.35 14.57 -14.45
C PRO A 76 15.52 13.59 -14.40
N GLY A 77 15.20 12.31 -14.52
CA GLY A 77 16.17 11.23 -14.55
C GLY A 77 15.64 10.05 -15.34
N ASP A 78 16.49 9.03 -15.45
CA ASP A 78 16.15 7.75 -16.08
C ASP A 78 14.94 7.11 -15.40
N ASP A 79 14.24 6.23 -16.12
CA ASP A 79 13.24 5.37 -15.53
C ASP A 79 13.91 4.19 -14.81
N TYR A 80 13.21 3.59 -13.85
CA TYR A 80 13.70 2.41 -13.11
C TYR A 80 14.17 1.28 -14.04
N SER A 81 13.54 1.11 -15.21
CA SER A 81 13.91 0.08 -16.20
C SER A 81 15.19 0.36 -16.98
N ASP A 82 15.66 1.60 -16.96
CA ASP A 82 16.73 2.08 -17.85
C ASP A 82 18.07 2.21 -17.10
N THR A 83 18.08 1.96 -15.80
CA THR A 83 19.25 2.06 -14.92
C THR A 83 19.18 1.04 -13.79
N GLU A 84 20.32 0.63 -13.26
CA GLU A 84 20.42 -0.22 -12.06
C GLU A 84 20.58 0.60 -10.77
N GLU A 85 20.79 1.92 -10.89
CA GLU A 85 21.09 2.76 -9.75
C GLU A 85 19.90 2.81 -8.78
N GLY A 86 20.17 2.65 -7.48
CA GLY A 86 19.13 2.72 -6.44
C GLY A 86 18.27 1.44 -6.31
N HIS A 87 18.44 0.45 -7.18
CA HIS A 87 17.66 -0.80 -7.11
C HIS A 87 17.88 -1.56 -5.80
N ASP A 88 19.11 -1.62 -5.30
CA ASP A 88 19.42 -2.31 -4.05
C ASP A 88 18.64 -1.76 -2.85
N TRP A 89 18.42 -0.43 -2.83
CA TRP A 89 17.61 0.21 -1.80
C TRP A 89 16.13 -0.17 -1.92
N SER A 90 15.56 -0.10 -3.13
CA SER A 90 14.19 -0.51 -3.40
C SER A 90 13.98 -2.00 -3.10
N HIS A 91 14.92 -2.87 -3.48
CA HIS A 91 14.88 -4.29 -3.17
C HIS A 91 14.96 -4.56 -1.67
N SER A 92 15.84 -3.87 -0.94
CA SER A 92 15.98 -4.01 0.52
C SER A 92 14.68 -3.62 1.24
N THR A 93 14.15 -2.44 0.93
CA THR A 93 12.87 -1.96 1.51
C THR A 93 11.68 -2.81 1.07
N GLY A 94 11.67 -3.30 -0.18
CA GLY A 94 10.65 -4.20 -0.69
C GLY A 94 10.63 -5.56 0.02
N ARG A 95 11.81 -6.13 0.34
CA ARG A 95 11.91 -7.35 1.16
C ARG A 95 11.41 -7.11 2.57
N ALA A 96 11.74 -5.97 3.18
CA ALA A 96 11.24 -5.60 4.50
C ALA A 96 9.70 -5.44 4.50
N MET A 97 9.16 -4.72 3.52
CA MET A 97 7.71 -4.58 3.30
C MET A 97 7.04 -5.95 3.17
N ALA A 98 7.58 -6.83 2.32
CA ALA A 98 7.01 -8.16 2.12
C ALA A 98 6.98 -9.00 3.42
N ALA A 99 8.07 -8.97 4.20
CA ALA A 99 8.13 -9.66 5.49
C ALA A 99 7.07 -9.13 6.47
N ASN A 100 6.89 -7.80 6.53
CA ASN A 100 5.89 -7.18 7.42
C ASN A 100 4.45 -7.49 6.98
N LEU A 101 4.17 -7.46 5.67
CA LEU A 101 2.86 -7.83 5.12
C LEU A 101 2.51 -9.28 5.43
N VAL A 102 3.44 -10.21 5.20
CA VAL A 102 3.23 -11.64 5.49
C VAL A 102 3.04 -11.88 6.99
N GLY A 103 3.81 -11.20 7.84
CA GLY A 103 3.67 -11.30 9.29
C GLY A 103 2.27 -10.90 9.76
N VAL A 104 1.77 -9.74 9.32
CA VAL A 104 0.44 -9.26 9.70
C VAL A 104 -0.67 -10.11 9.07
N ALA A 105 -0.54 -10.51 7.80
CA ALA A 105 -1.52 -11.39 7.15
C ALA A 105 -1.64 -12.73 7.88
N THR A 106 -0.52 -13.31 8.30
CA THR A 106 -0.50 -14.56 9.08
C THR A 106 -1.17 -14.36 10.44
N ALA A 107 -0.91 -13.25 11.12
CA ALA A 107 -1.54 -12.93 12.40
C ALA A 107 -3.07 -12.76 12.26
N LEU A 108 -3.53 -12.04 11.22
CA LEU A 108 -4.96 -11.85 10.94
C LEU A 108 -5.65 -13.14 10.50
N ALA A 109 -4.96 -14.02 9.77
CA ALA A 109 -5.48 -15.35 9.45
C ALA A 109 -5.63 -16.24 10.69
N ALA A 110 -4.69 -16.15 11.64
CA ALA A 110 -4.74 -16.91 12.89
C ALA A 110 -5.78 -16.35 13.88
N LYS A 111 -5.95 -15.02 13.91
CA LYS A 111 -6.91 -14.34 14.77
C LYS A 111 -7.53 -13.15 14.02
N PRO A 112 -8.60 -13.39 13.24
CA PRO A 112 -9.29 -12.33 12.52
C PRO A 112 -9.88 -11.29 13.46
N LEU A 113 -9.92 -10.04 13.00
CA LEU A 113 -10.73 -8.98 13.58
C LEU A 113 -12.21 -9.33 13.42
N SER A 114 -13.01 -9.02 14.44
CA SER A 114 -14.47 -9.08 14.39
C SER A 114 -15.04 -7.88 13.65
N ALA A 115 -16.35 -7.90 13.39
CA ALA A 115 -17.07 -6.72 12.95
C ALA A 115 -16.84 -5.57 13.96
N PRO A 116 -16.74 -4.30 13.50
CA PRO A 116 -16.71 -3.15 14.39
C PRO A 116 -17.94 -3.13 15.30
N PRO A 117 -17.82 -2.67 16.55
CA PRO A 117 -18.98 -2.48 17.40
C PRO A 117 -19.90 -1.40 16.80
N SER A 118 -21.22 -1.63 16.89
CA SER A 118 -22.28 -0.70 16.51
C SER A 118 -22.44 0.47 17.48
#